data_AF-Q0JZV8-F1
#
_entry.id   AF-Q0JZV8-F1
#
_cell.length_a   1.000
_cell.length_b   1.000
_cell.length_c   1.000
_cell.angle_alpha   90.00
_cell.angle_beta   90.00
_cell.angle_gamma   90.00
#
_symmetry.space_group_name_H-M   'P 1'
#
loop_
_entity.id
_entity.type
_entity.pdbx_description
1 polymer ?
#
loop_
_entity_poly.entity_id
_entity_poly.type
_entity_poly.pdbx_seq_one_letter_code
_entity_poly.pdbx_strand_id
1 'polypeptide(L)'
;MATPPNPFADFTKMMEQFRLPGVDMSAVMEARRKDIEALTEANKLAYEGIQALVQKQQEIFAQTMQQLQAAAQQYSTAGNPAEAMAKHSEFVQQQLHQALENMRALAETAQKAQAEALAVISKRAEQNVKEAGELLKPKSKG
;
A
#
# COMPACT_ATOMS: atom_id res chain seq x y z
N MET A 1 -29.21 25.24 -25.63
CA MET A 1 -28.82 23.85 -25.29
C MET A 1 -27.47 23.93 -24.60
N ALA A 2 -27.39 23.58 -23.31
CA ALA A 2 -26.14 23.62 -22.57
C ALA A 2 -25.34 22.35 -22.89
N THR A 3 -24.16 22.51 -23.48
CA THR A 3 -23.20 21.42 -23.69
C THR A 3 -22.84 20.85 -22.31
N PRO A 4 -22.85 19.52 -22.11
CA PRO A 4 -22.41 18.93 -20.85
C PRO A 4 -20.97 19.37 -20.57
N PRO A 5 -20.64 19.76 -19.33
CA PRO A 5 -19.30 20.21 -18.98
C PRO A 5 -18.33 19.07 -19.29
N ASN A 6 -17.45 19.30 -20.26
CA ASN A 6 -16.41 18.35 -20.60
C ASN A 6 -15.12 18.86 -19.95
N PRO A 7 -14.75 18.32 -18.77
CA PRO A 7 -13.66 18.86 -17.96
C PRO A 7 -12.34 18.89 -18.73
N PHE A 8 -12.15 18.01 -19.71
CA PHE A 8 -11.00 18.03 -20.61
C PHE A 8 -11.02 19.21 -21.61
N ALA A 9 -12.18 19.51 -22.19
CA ALA A 9 -12.32 20.63 -23.13
C ALA A 9 -12.21 21.98 -22.42
N ASP A 10 -12.76 22.09 -21.22
CA ASP A 10 -12.68 23.29 -20.39
C ASP A 10 -11.25 23.52 -19.89
N PHE A 11 -10.54 22.46 -19.51
CA PHE A 11 -9.12 22.53 -19.16
C PHE A 11 -8.25 22.96 -20.34
N THR A 12 -8.51 22.43 -21.54
CA THR A 12 -7.78 22.81 -22.77
C THR A 12 -8.00 24.29 -23.10
N LYS A 13 -9.24 24.79 -23.04
CA LYS A 13 -9.54 26.23 -23.23
C LYS A 13 -8.87 27.11 -22.17
N MET A 14 -8.87 26.68 -20.90
CA MET A 14 -8.20 27.40 -19.83
C MET A 14 -6.69 27.47 -20.08
N MET A 15 -6.07 26.38 -20.54
CA MET A 15 -4.65 26.31 -20.91
C MET A 15 -4.30 27.19 -22.11
N GLU A 16 -5.19 27.28 -23.12
CA GLU A 16 -5.04 28.18 -24.26
C GLU A 16 -5.09 29.66 -23.86
N GLN A 17 -6.00 29.99 -22.94
CA GLN A 17 -6.16 31.34 -22.37
C GLN A 17 -5.00 31.73 -21.44
N PHE A 18 -4.38 30.75 -20.76
CA PHE A 18 -3.24 30.92 -19.86
C PHE A 18 -1.89 30.61 -20.51
N ARG A 19 -1.75 30.74 -21.84
CA ARG A 19 -0.45 30.65 -22.52
C ARG A 19 0.51 31.73 -21.99
N LEU A 20 1.25 31.38 -20.94
CA LEU A 20 2.22 32.24 -20.29
C LEU A 20 3.49 32.28 -21.15
N PRO A 21 3.92 33.47 -21.63
CA PRO A 21 5.15 33.60 -22.40
C PRO A 21 6.33 33.06 -21.58
N GLY A 22 7.06 32.09 -22.14
CA GLY A 22 8.22 31.48 -21.48
C GLY A 22 7.96 30.16 -20.74
N VAL A 23 6.71 29.71 -20.64
CA VAL A 23 6.36 28.41 -20.02
C VAL A 23 6.12 27.33 -21.09
N ASP A 24 6.71 26.16 -20.90
CA ASP A 24 6.50 25.00 -21.78
C ASP A 24 5.22 24.24 -21.37
N MET A 25 4.13 24.47 -22.11
CA MET A 25 2.84 23.85 -21.83
C MET A 25 2.82 22.34 -22.09
N SER A 26 3.67 21.84 -22.98
CA SER A 26 3.81 20.39 -23.21
C SER A 26 4.46 19.72 -22.01
N ALA A 27 5.48 20.35 -21.41
CA ALA A 27 6.09 19.88 -20.17
C ALA A 27 5.10 19.90 -18.99
N VAL A 28 4.22 20.91 -18.90
CA VAL A 28 3.15 20.95 -17.88
C VAL A 28 2.17 19.80 -18.05
N MET A 29 1.73 19.51 -19.28
CA MET A 29 0.82 18.39 -19.56
C MET A 29 1.44 17.05 -19.21
N GLU A 30 2.71 16.87 -19.56
CA GLU A 30 3.46 15.67 -19.22
C GLU A 30 3.64 15.50 -17.70
N ALA A 31 3.90 16.59 -16.97
CA ALA A 31 3.93 16.56 -15.50
C ALA A 31 2.58 16.14 -14.90
N ARG A 32 1.45 16.62 -15.45
CA ARG A 32 0.10 16.21 -15.00
C ARG A 32 -0.21 14.76 -15.32
N ARG A 33 0.26 14.26 -16.47
CA ARG A 33 0.17 12.84 -16.81
C ARG A 33 0.89 11.98 -15.77
N LYS A 34 2.14 12.33 -15.44
CA LYS A 34 2.93 11.62 -14.42
C LYS A 34 2.30 11.70 -13.02
N ASP A 35 1.64 12.80 -12.68
CA ASP A 35 0.87 12.92 -11.42
C ASP A 35 -0.22 11.84 -11.34
N ILE A 36 -0.99 11.67 -12.42
CA ILE A 36 -2.05 10.66 -12.50
C ILE A 36 -1.47 9.25 -12.43
N GLU A 37 -0.40 8.98 -13.18
CA GLU A 37 0.27 7.66 -13.18
C GLU A 37 0.78 7.29 -11.77
N ALA A 38 1.38 8.24 -11.06
CA ALA A 38 1.85 8.03 -9.68
C ALA A 38 0.68 7.75 -8.71
N LEU A 39 -0.44 8.47 -8.84
CA LEU A 39 -1.64 8.21 -8.04
C LEU A 39 -2.25 6.85 -8.35
N THR A 40 -2.28 6.44 -9.62
CA THR A 40 -2.75 5.12 -10.03
C THR A 40 -1.87 4.02 -9.44
N GLU A 41 -0.55 4.17 -9.51
CA GLU A 41 0.39 3.19 -8.95
C GLU A 41 0.29 3.12 -7.42
N ALA A 42 0.21 4.26 -6.73
CA ALA A 42 0.01 4.29 -5.28
C ALA A 42 -1.29 3.59 -4.85
N ASN A 43 -2.38 3.80 -5.60
CA ASN A 43 -3.64 3.10 -5.36
C ASN A 43 -3.50 1.60 -5.59
N LYS A 44 -2.82 1.18 -6.67
CA LYS A 44 -2.57 -0.23 -6.96
C LYS A 44 -1.79 -0.90 -5.81
N LEU A 45 -0.72 -0.27 -5.33
CA LEU A 45 0.06 -0.75 -4.17
C LEU A 45 -0.80 -0.85 -2.90
N ALA A 46 -1.68 0.13 -2.65
CA ALA A 46 -2.60 0.06 -1.53
C ALA A 46 -3.57 -1.14 -1.66
N TYR A 47 -4.10 -1.40 -2.85
CA TYR A 47 -4.95 -2.58 -3.12
C TYR A 47 -4.20 -3.89 -2.93
N GLU A 48 -2.97 -3.99 -3.46
CA GLU A 48 -2.10 -5.16 -3.25
C GLU A 48 -1.79 -5.38 -1.77
N GLY A 49 -1.59 -4.30 -1.00
CA GLY A 49 -1.45 -4.34 0.45
C GLY A 49 -2.66 -4.93 1.17
N ILE A 50 -3.87 -4.52 0.77
CA ILE A 50 -5.12 -5.10 1.31
C ILE A 50 -5.21 -6.59 0.96
N GLN A 51 -4.87 -6.98 -0.28
CA GLN A 51 -4.86 -8.38 -0.68
C GLN A 51 -3.87 -9.20 0.14
N ALA A 52 -2.67 -8.67 0.38
CA ALA A 52 -1.65 -9.32 1.21
C ALA A 52 -2.13 -9.49 2.67
N LEU A 53 -2.81 -8.48 3.24
CA LEU A 53 -3.42 -8.60 4.57
C LEU A 53 -4.49 -9.70 4.63
N VAL A 54 -5.36 -9.77 3.62
CA VAL A 54 -6.39 -10.82 3.52
C VAL A 54 -5.76 -12.20 3.41
N GLN A 55 -4.73 -12.37 2.58
CA GLN A 55 -3.99 -13.62 2.49
C GLN A 55 -3.39 -14.00 3.84
N LYS A 56 -2.78 -13.03 4.55
CA LYS A 56 -2.20 -13.30 5.86
C LYS A 56 -3.23 -13.72 6.90
N GLN A 57 -4.41 -13.11 6.87
CA GLN A 57 -5.53 -13.49 7.74
C GLN A 57 -6.00 -14.94 7.45
N GLN A 58 -6.00 -15.36 6.18
CA GLN A 58 -6.33 -16.74 5.79
C GLN A 58 -5.28 -17.75 6.27
N GLU A 59 -3.99 -17.42 6.16
CA GLU A 59 -2.91 -18.25 6.69
C GLU A 59 -3.05 -18.46 8.20
N ILE A 60 -3.26 -17.37 8.95
CA ILE A 60 -3.46 -17.41 10.41
C ILE A 60 -4.67 -18.29 10.76
N PHE A 61 -5.75 -18.19 10.00
CA PHE A 61 -6.94 -19.01 10.20
C PHE A 61 -6.66 -20.50 9.96
N ALA A 62 -6.02 -20.84 8.84
CA ALA A 62 -5.65 -22.22 8.53
C ALA A 62 -4.75 -22.82 9.62
N GLN A 63 -3.79 -22.03 10.10
CA GLN A 63 -2.88 -22.43 11.17
C GLN A 63 -3.61 -22.64 12.50
N THR A 64 -4.55 -21.75 12.84
CA THR A 64 -5.41 -21.91 14.04
C THR A 64 -6.24 -23.18 13.98
N MET A 65 -6.80 -23.52 12.81
CA MET A 65 -7.57 -24.77 12.63
C MET A 65 -6.71 -26.02 12.80
N GLN A 66 -5.46 -25.99 12.34
CA GLN A 66 -4.51 -27.08 12.58
C GLN A 66 -4.18 -27.24 14.08
N GLN A 67 -3.99 -26.11 14.78
CA GLN A 67 -3.75 -26.12 16.22
C GLN A 67 -4.93 -26.70 17.02
N LEU A 68 -6.17 -26.35 16.64
CA LEU A 68 -7.38 -26.92 17.25
C LEU A 68 -7.46 -28.45 17.06
N GLN A 69 -7.14 -28.94 15.86
CA GLN A 69 -7.12 -30.39 15.59
C GLN A 69 -6.05 -31.10 16.43
N ALA A 70 -4.86 -30.50 16.55
CA ALA A 70 -3.77 -31.04 17.37
C ALA A 70 -4.15 -31.08 18.86
N ALA A 71 -4.79 -30.01 19.38
CA ALA A 71 -5.26 -29.96 20.76
C ALA A 71 -6.34 -31.03 21.05
N ALA A 72 -7.27 -31.26 20.11
CA ALA A 72 -8.28 -32.31 20.24
C ALA A 72 -7.67 -33.73 20.27
N GLN A 73 -6.64 -33.98 19.46
CA GLN A 73 -5.87 -35.25 19.48
C GLN A 73 -5.06 -35.43 20.76
N GLN A 74 -4.50 -34.35 21.32
CA GLN A 74 -3.79 -34.41 22.59
C GLN A 74 -4.74 -34.70 23.75
N TYR A 75 -5.95 -34.14 23.75
CA TYR A 75 -6.96 -34.42 24.77
C TYR A 75 -7.42 -35.88 24.78
N SER A 76 -7.52 -36.53 23.63
CA SER A 76 -7.92 -37.94 23.53
C SER A 76 -6.83 -38.93 23.97
N THR A 77 -5.57 -38.47 24.10
CA THR A 77 -4.41 -39.30 24.47
C THR A 77 -3.90 -39.07 25.90
N ALA A 78 -4.42 -38.06 26.62
CA ALA A 78 -3.98 -37.69 27.96
C ALA A 78 -4.63 -38.58 29.05
N GLY A 79 -4.09 -39.78 29.28
CA GLY A 79 -4.52 -40.67 30.36
C GLY A 79 -3.87 -40.41 31.74
N ASN A 80 -2.85 -39.55 31.84
CA ASN A 80 -2.07 -39.33 33.07
C ASN A 80 -1.97 -37.83 33.46
N PRO A 81 -2.35 -37.44 34.70
CA PRO A 81 -2.34 -36.03 35.16
C PRO A 81 -0.97 -35.32 35.15
N ALA A 82 0.13 -36.03 35.38
CA ALA A 82 1.47 -35.42 35.40
C ALA A 82 1.97 -35.05 33.98
N GLU A 83 1.72 -35.90 32.99
CA GLU A 83 2.00 -35.60 31.57
C GLU A 83 1.10 -34.47 31.04
N ALA A 84 -0.14 -34.38 31.52
CA ALA A 84 -1.06 -33.31 31.15
C ALA A 84 -0.55 -31.93 31.62
N MET A 85 0.04 -31.82 32.82
CA MET A 85 0.56 -30.55 33.33
C MET A 85 1.82 -30.06 32.59
N ALA A 86 2.77 -30.95 32.27
CA ALA A 86 3.95 -30.56 31.49
C ALA A 86 3.57 -30.11 30.07
N LYS A 87 2.69 -30.86 29.39
CA LYS A 87 2.16 -30.51 28.06
C LYS A 87 1.40 -29.19 28.06
N HIS A 88 0.75 -28.81 29.15
CA HIS A 88 0.05 -27.52 29.25
C HIS A 88 1.00 -26.32 29.21
N SER A 89 2.17 -26.37 29.87
CA SER A 89 3.09 -25.22 29.87
C SER A 89 3.75 -25.00 28.50
N GLU A 90 4.18 -26.08 27.84
CA GLU A 90 4.75 -26.03 26.49
C GLU A 90 3.72 -25.57 25.47
N PHE A 91 2.48 -26.08 25.58
CA PHE A 91 1.38 -25.64 24.74
C PHE A 91 1.13 -24.14 24.88
N VAL A 92 1.02 -23.62 26.10
CA VAL A 92 0.82 -22.17 26.34
C VAL A 92 1.97 -21.34 25.77
N GLN A 93 3.22 -21.77 25.96
CA GLN A 93 4.39 -21.07 25.42
C GLN A 93 4.37 -21.05 23.89
N GLN A 94 4.05 -22.17 23.25
CA GLN A 94 3.93 -22.25 21.78
C GLN A 94 2.80 -21.37 21.25
N GLN A 95 1.64 -21.35 21.90
CA GLN A 95 0.51 -20.49 21.50
C GLN A 95 0.86 -19.00 21.62
N LEU A 96 1.55 -18.61 22.70
CA LEU A 96 2.00 -17.22 22.88
C LEU A 96 3.01 -16.81 21.79
N HIS A 97 3.99 -17.68 21.50
CA HIS A 97 4.96 -17.42 20.44
C HIS A 97 4.26 -17.27 19.08
N GLN A 98 3.32 -18.18 18.75
CA GLN A 98 2.57 -18.10 17.51
C GLN A 98 1.73 -16.82 17.41
N ALA A 99 1.09 -16.39 18.51
CA ALA A 99 0.33 -15.15 18.54
C ALA A 99 1.22 -13.93 18.24
N LEU A 100 2.42 -13.87 18.83
CA LEU A 100 3.39 -12.80 18.57
C LEU A 100 3.89 -12.81 17.12
N GLU A 101 4.19 -13.98 16.56
CA GLU A 101 4.57 -14.14 15.15
C GLU A 101 3.45 -13.67 14.21
N ASN A 102 2.21 -14.04 14.49
CA ASN A 102 1.04 -13.61 13.71
C ASN A 102 0.85 -12.08 13.77
N MET A 103 0.96 -11.48 14.95
CA MET A 103 0.90 -10.02 15.12
C MET A 103 2.02 -9.31 14.37
N ARG A 104 3.25 -9.83 14.47
CA ARG A 104 4.41 -9.28 13.75
C ARG A 104 4.18 -9.31 12.24
N ALA A 105 3.74 -10.45 11.71
CA ALA A 105 3.58 -10.59 10.27
C ALA A 105 2.44 -9.73 9.71
N LEU A 106 1.35 -9.53 10.47
CA LEU A 106 0.31 -8.57 10.12
C LEU A 106 0.84 -7.12 10.11
N ALA A 107 1.62 -6.74 11.13
CA ALA A 107 2.21 -5.41 11.23
C ALA A 107 3.20 -5.14 10.08
N GLU A 108 4.07 -6.11 9.75
CA GLU A 108 5.02 -6.02 8.64
C GLU A 108 4.28 -5.86 7.30
N THR A 109 3.20 -6.61 7.08
CA THR A 109 2.40 -6.51 5.85
C THR A 109 1.77 -5.13 5.71
N ALA A 110 1.18 -4.59 6.79
CA ALA A 110 0.57 -3.27 6.78
C ALA A 110 1.62 -2.15 6.58
N GLN A 111 2.77 -2.24 7.28
CA GLN A 111 3.85 -1.25 7.17
C GLN A 111 4.44 -1.23 5.77
N LYS A 112 4.66 -2.40 5.16
CA LYS A 112 5.20 -2.51 3.80
C LYS A 112 4.30 -1.82 2.78
N ALA A 113 3.01 -2.13 2.79
CA ALA A 113 2.04 -1.52 1.88
C ALA A 113 2.00 0.02 2.00
N GLN A 114 2.03 0.53 3.23
CA GLN A 114 2.04 1.97 3.47
C GLN A 114 3.35 2.63 3.02
N ALA A 115 4.49 1.99 3.29
CA ALA A 115 5.81 2.50 2.89
C ALA A 115 5.98 2.55 1.37
N GLU A 116 5.53 1.51 0.65
CA GLU A 116 5.61 1.45 -0.81
C GLU A 116 4.74 2.52 -1.48
N ALA A 117 3.49 2.68 -1.03
CA ALA A 117 2.61 3.73 -1.55
C ALA A 117 3.16 5.14 -1.26
N LEU A 118 3.69 5.37 -0.05
CA LEU A 118 4.31 6.66 0.31
C LEU A 118 5.55 6.94 -0.54
N ALA A 119 6.39 5.94 -0.79
CA ALA A 119 7.59 6.10 -1.60
C ALA A 119 7.27 6.56 -3.04
N VAL A 120 6.19 6.05 -3.64
CA VAL A 120 5.73 6.49 -4.97
C VAL A 120 5.33 7.96 -4.95
N ILE A 121 4.53 8.37 -3.97
CA ILE A 121 4.06 9.76 -3.84
C ILE A 121 5.22 10.71 -3.54
N SER A 122 6.12 10.35 -2.61
CA SER A 122 7.31 11.15 -2.28
C SER A 122 8.21 11.34 -3.50
N LYS A 123 8.49 10.27 -4.25
CA LYS A 123 9.27 10.35 -5.50
C LYS A 123 8.60 11.29 -6.51
N ARG A 124 7.29 11.23 -6.66
CA ARG A 124 6.57 12.12 -7.57
C ARG A 124 6.64 13.58 -7.11
N ALA A 125 6.51 13.84 -5.81
CA ALA A 125 6.65 15.17 -5.24
C ALA A 125 8.04 15.77 -5.51
N GLU A 126 9.11 14.99 -5.32
CA GLU A 126 10.47 15.42 -5.65
C GLU A 126 10.65 15.74 -7.15
N GLN A 127 10.08 14.93 -8.03
CA GLN A 127 10.09 15.17 -9.46
C GLN A 127 9.32 16.45 -9.82
N ASN A 128 8.18 16.70 -9.17
CA ASN A 128 7.37 17.90 -9.38
C ASN A 128 8.15 19.18 -9.03
N VAL A 129 8.91 19.17 -7.93
CA VAL A 129 9.76 20.30 -7.54
C VAL A 129 10.84 20.57 -8.59
N LYS A 130 11.46 19.52 -9.14
CA LYS A 130 12.47 19.64 -10.21
C LYS A 130 11.87 20.20 -11.49
N GLU A 131 10.74 19.65 -11.93
CA GLU A 131 10.00 20.09 -13.12
C GLU A 131 9.56 21.55 -12.99
N ALA A 132 9.05 21.97 -11.83
CA ALA A 132 8.71 23.37 -11.56
C ALA A 132 9.94 24.29 -11.65
N GLY A 133 11.08 23.86 -11.12
CA GLY A 133 12.34 24.59 -11.24
C GLY A 133 12.83 24.74 -12.68
N GLU A 134 12.59 23.76 -13.55
CA GLU A 134 12.92 23.83 -14.98
C GLU A 134 12.00 24.75 -15.76
N LEU A 135 10.70 24.75 -15.44
CA LEU A 135 9.70 25.63 -16.06
C LEU A 135 9.94 27.12 -15.76
N LEU A 136 10.61 27.44 -14.64
CA LEU A 136 10.89 28.81 -14.21
C LEU A 136 12.24 29.35 -14.70
N LYS A 137 13.07 28.54 -15.40
CA LYS A 137 14.34 29.02 -15.95
C LYS A 137 14.07 29.97 -17.12
N PRO A 138 14.63 31.19 -17.12
CA PRO A 138 14.50 32.10 -18.25
C PRO A 138 15.13 31.47 -19.50
N LYS A 139 14.41 31.49 -20.63
CA LYS A 139 15.00 31.10 -21.93
C LYS A 139 16.25 31.95 -22.17
N SER A 140 17.42 31.32 -22.17
CA SER A 140 18.65 31.95 -22.63
C SER A 140 18.42 32.37 -24.08
N LYS A 141 18.51 33.68 -24.34
CA LYS A 141 18.44 34.24 -25.69
C LYS A 141 19.65 33.73 -26.48
N GLY A 142 19.40 32.85 -27.45
CA GLY A 142 20.30 32.60 -28.58
C GLY A 142 20.08 33.65 -29.64
#